data_AF-A0A0E9XBX7-F1
#
_entry.id   AF-A0A0E9XBX7-F1
#
_cell.length_a   1.000
_cell.length_b   1.000
_cell.length_c   1.000
_cell.angle_alpha   90.00
_cell.angle_beta   90.00
_cell.angle_gamma   90.00
#
_symmetry.space_group_name_H-M   'P 1'
#
loop_
_entity.id
_entity.type
_entity.pdbx_description
1 polymer ?
#
loop_
_entity_poly.entity_id
_entity_poly.type
_entity_poly.pdbx_seq_one_letter_code
_entity_poly.pdbx_strand_id
1 'polypeptide(L)'
;MADVIESSEVLLKEDLCIEKAKLCWVLYCDIMCLDYDGNLLDACVIALVAALKNAQLPEVSINKDTDLAEVNTDKKRHLNVAKHPVSSSFAVFDDSIVIVDPTAEEETLSTAMMTVVTDENDTLCMLHKPGGTSLSSEKLQDCISRAVTRNREVGKLINTVTQSVETDK
;
A
#
# COMPACT_ATOMS: atom_id res chain seq x y z
N MET A 1 2.23 -8.82 -2.12
CA MET A 1 2.71 -7.43 -1.93
C MET A 1 3.11 -6.80 -3.26
N ALA A 2 3.96 -7.46 -4.06
CA ALA A 2 4.21 -7.05 -5.44
C ALA A 2 2.90 -6.87 -6.23
N ASP A 3 1.98 -7.82 -6.09
CA ASP A 3 0.67 -7.74 -6.76
C ASP A 3 -0.14 -6.52 -6.30
N VAL A 4 -0.02 -6.10 -5.04
CA VAL A 4 -0.70 -4.89 -4.54
C VAL A 4 -0.16 -3.66 -5.25
N ILE A 5 1.17 -3.52 -5.35
CA ILE A 5 1.84 -2.40 -6.02
C ILE A 5 1.45 -2.33 -7.50
N GLU A 6 1.43 -3.48 -8.17
CA GLU A 6 1.10 -3.55 -9.60
C GLU A 6 -0.39 -3.32 -9.87
N SER A 7 -1.28 -3.95 -9.09
CA SER A 7 -2.74 -3.84 -9.28
C SER A 7 -3.29 -2.48 -8.87
N SER A 8 -2.67 -1.82 -7.88
CA SER A 8 -3.14 -0.53 -7.40
C SER A 8 -2.57 0.66 -8.16
N GLU A 9 -1.59 0.45 -9.06
CA GLU A 9 -0.88 1.53 -9.76
C GLU A 9 -0.42 2.66 -8.81
N VAL A 10 0.08 2.27 -7.63
CA VAL A 10 0.49 3.22 -6.57
C VAL A 10 1.59 4.17 -7.03
N LEU A 11 2.44 3.71 -7.95
CA LEU A 11 3.50 4.48 -8.58
C LEU A 11 3.40 4.38 -10.10
N LEU A 12 3.50 5.53 -10.76
CA LEU A 12 3.65 5.62 -12.20
C LEU A 12 5.12 5.40 -12.55
N LYS A 13 5.41 4.43 -13.40
CA LYS A 13 6.79 4.09 -13.81
C LYS A 13 7.43 5.24 -14.60
N GLU A 14 6.59 6.08 -15.20
CA GLU A 14 6.94 7.30 -15.92
C GLU A 14 7.61 8.33 -15.01
N ASP A 15 7.15 8.46 -13.75
CA ASP A 15 7.67 9.44 -12.79
C ASP A 15 9.08 9.07 -12.30
N LEU A 16 9.45 7.80 -12.41
CA LEU A 16 10.77 7.26 -12.09
C LEU A 16 11.76 7.33 -13.27
N CYS A 17 11.28 7.62 -14.48
CA CYS A 17 12.14 7.75 -15.66
C CYS A 17 12.86 9.10 -15.65
N ILE A 18 14.19 9.10 -15.69
CA ILE A 18 15.01 10.33 -15.79
C ILE A 18 15.26 10.63 -17.27
N GLU A 19 15.80 9.66 -18.01
CA GLU A 19 15.91 9.73 -19.46
C GLU A 19 15.57 8.39 -20.09
N LYS A 20 14.68 8.45 -21.09
CA LYS A 20 14.13 7.28 -21.76
C LYS A 20 15.26 6.42 -22.34
N ALA A 21 15.23 5.14 -22.00
CA ALA A 21 16.21 4.14 -22.42
C ALA A 21 17.67 4.38 -21.95
N LYS A 22 17.91 5.33 -21.04
CA LYS A 22 19.24 5.55 -20.44
C LYS A 22 19.24 5.39 -18.92
N LEU A 23 18.33 6.08 -18.23
CA LEU A 23 18.40 6.21 -16.78
C LEU A 23 17.00 6.28 -16.15
N CYS A 24 16.81 5.49 -15.10
CA CYS A 24 15.62 5.51 -14.27
C CYS A 24 15.97 5.25 -12.80
N TRP A 25 15.05 5.61 -11.92
CA TRP A 25 15.10 5.28 -10.51
C TRP A 25 14.66 3.84 -10.27
N VAL A 26 15.43 3.14 -9.43
CA VAL A 26 15.03 1.86 -8.85
C VAL A 26 14.76 2.09 -7.37
N LEU A 27 13.55 1.73 -6.93
CA LEU A 27 13.16 1.85 -5.53
C LEU A 27 13.27 0.49 -4.85
N TYR A 28 13.97 0.46 -3.72
CA TYR A 28 14.02 -0.70 -2.83
C TYR A 28 13.14 -0.42 -1.63
N CYS A 29 12.12 -1.25 -1.44
CA CYS A 29 11.18 -1.16 -0.33
C CYS A 29 11.35 -2.41 0.54
N ASP A 30 12.11 -2.28 1.62
CA ASP A 30 12.33 -3.36 2.59
C ASP A 30 11.40 -3.18 3.78
N ILE A 31 10.58 -4.20 4.06
CA ILE A 31 9.62 -4.20 5.18
C ILE A 31 10.01 -5.32 6.14
N MET A 32 10.17 -4.97 7.41
CA MET A 32 10.51 -5.90 8.48
C MET A 32 9.40 -5.91 9.53
N CYS A 33 8.83 -7.08 9.78
CA CYS A 33 7.91 -7.29 10.90
C CYS A 33 8.73 -7.41 12.19
N LEU A 34 8.50 -6.50 13.13
CA LEU A 34 9.19 -6.50 14.43
C LEU A 34 8.44 -7.35 15.46
N ASP A 35 7.11 -7.27 15.43
CA ASP A 35 6.22 -8.02 16.30
C ASP A 35 5.00 -8.47 15.48
N TYR A 36 4.62 -9.73 15.64
CA TYR A 36 3.55 -10.36 14.87
C TYR A 36 2.44 -10.79 15.81
N ASP A 37 1.32 -10.06 15.73
CA ASP A 37 0.07 -10.36 16.42
C ASP A 37 -1.12 -10.33 15.46
N GLY A 38 -0.94 -10.88 14.25
CA GLY A 38 -1.96 -10.93 13.21
C GLY A 38 -1.96 -9.73 12.25
N ASN A 39 -2.82 -9.81 11.24
CA ASN A 39 -3.06 -8.83 10.18
C ASN A 39 -1.80 -8.19 9.55
N LEU A 40 -0.77 -9.01 9.33
CA LEU A 40 0.54 -8.55 8.85
C LEU A 40 0.44 -7.82 7.51
N LEU A 41 -0.42 -8.29 6.60
CA LEU A 41 -0.54 -7.74 5.25
C LEU A 41 -1.01 -6.27 5.29
N ASP A 42 -1.99 -5.94 6.13
CA ASP A 42 -2.50 -4.58 6.25
C ASP A 42 -1.47 -3.63 6.87
N ALA A 43 -0.79 -4.10 7.91
CA ALA A 43 0.31 -3.34 8.50
C ALA A 43 1.40 -3.02 7.46
N CYS A 44 1.78 -4.00 6.64
CA CYS A 44 2.78 -3.80 5.61
C CYS A 44 2.32 -2.86 4.48
N VAL A 45 1.06 -2.94 4.02
CA VAL A 45 0.54 -2.05 2.97
C VAL A 45 0.50 -0.61 3.47
N ILE A 46 0.04 -0.37 4.70
CA ILE A 46 0.04 0.96 5.31
C ILE A 46 1.47 1.50 5.46
N ALA A 47 2.39 0.67 5.97
CA ALA A 47 3.79 1.04 6.11
C ALA A 47 4.44 1.38 4.77
N LEU A 48 4.14 0.61 3.72
CA LEU A 48 4.62 0.86 2.37
C LEU A 48 4.12 2.20 1.83
N VAL A 49 2.81 2.46 1.89
CA VAL A 49 2.23 3.73 1.39
C VAL A 49 2.79 4.92 2.16
N ALA A 50 2.91 4.83 3.48
CA ALA A 50 3.52 5.88 4.29
C ALA A 50 5.01 6.10 3.95
N ALA A 51 5.77 5.02 3.76
CA ALA A 51 7.18 5.10 3.37
C ALA A 51 7.36 5.75 1.99
N LEU A 52 6.52 5.38 1.01
CA LEU A 52 6.55 5.97 -0.33
C LEU A 52 6.19 7.46 -0.33
N LYS A 53 5.21 7.88 0.49
CA LYS A 53 4.86 9.31 0.64
C LYS A 53 5.99 10.13 1.25
N ASN A 54 6.69 9.57 2.23
CA ASN A 54 7.81 10.24 2.89
C ASN A 54 9.13 10.15 2.08
N ALA A 55 9.21 9.25 1.09
CA ALA A 55 10.41 9.09 0.27
C ALA A 55 10.69 10.35 -0.54
N GLN A 56 11.94 10.81 -0.47
CA GLN A 56 12.42 11.97 -1.22
C GLN A 56 13.57 11.55 -2.12
N LEU A 57 13.46 11.90 -3.41
CA LEU A 57 14.49 11.65 -4.41
C LEU A 57 15.26 12.94 -4.72
N PRO A 58 16.59 12.90 -4.85
CA PRO A 58 17.35 14.05 -5.32
C PRO A 58 17.01 14.34 -6.79
N GLU A 59 17.17 15.60 -7.19
CA GLU A 59 17.03 15.99 -8.59
C GLU A 59 18.22 15.46 -9.40
N VAL A 60 17.94 14.80 -10.52
CA VAL A 60 18.96 14.26 -11.43
C VAL A 60 18.74 14.86 -12.80
N SER A 61 19.77 15.51 -13.34
CA SER A 61 19.81 16.03 -14.69
C SER A 61 20.90 15.30 -15.48
N ILE A 62 20.81 15.32 -16.80
CA ILE A 62 21.84 14.76 -17.67
C ILE A 62 22.54 15.92 -18.36
N ASN A 63 23.85 16.01 -18.14
CA ASN A 63 24.67 17.04 -18.75
C ASN A 63 24.78 16.73 -20.25
N LYS A 64 24.30 17.66 -21.09
CA LYS A 64 24.24 17.48 -22.55
C LYS A 64 25.61 17.39 -23.21
N ASP A 65 26.66 17.90 -22.56
CA ASP A 65 28.01 17.94 -23.11
C ASP A 65 28.81 16.67 -22.77
N THR A 66 28.56 16.06 -21.61
CA THR A 66 29.27 14.86 -21.14
C THR A 66 28.44 13.57 -21.19
N ASP A 67 27.12 13.67 -21.41
CA ASP A 67 26.14 12.57 -21.34
C ASP A 67 26.20 11.80 -20.01
N LEU A 68 26.62 12.49 -18.93
CA LEU A 68 26.70 11.94 -17.58
C LEU A 68 25.57 12.50 -16.71
N ALA A 69 25.10 11.67 -15.78
CA ALA A 69 24.12 12.06 -14.78
C ALA A 69 24.75 12.97 -13.71
N GLU A 70 24.21 14.16 -13.55
CA GLU A 70 24.53 15.09 -12.46
C GLU A 70 23.42 15.03 -11.42
N VAL A 71 23.80 14.72 -10.17
CA VAL A 71 22.87 14.63 -9.05
C VAL A 71 22.98 15.89 -8.21
N ASN A 72 21.88 16.60 -8.05
CA ASN A 72 21.77 17.71 -7.11
C ASN A 72 21.22 17.20 -5.78
N THR A 73 22.08 17.09 -4.77
CA THR A 73 21.70 16.62 -3.43
C THR A 73 20.97 17.65 -2.59
N ASP A 74 21.08 18.93 -2.93
CA ASP A 74 20.48 20.04 -2.19
C ASP A 74 18.98 20.19 -2.51
N LYS A 75 18.58 19.75 -3.71
CA LYS A 75 17.19 19.73 -4.14
C LYS A 75 16.63 18.33 -4.10
N LYS A 76 15.70 18.11 -3.18
CA LYS A 76 14.96 16.86 -3.03
C LYS A 76 13.49 17.08 -3.35
N ARG A 77 12.89 16.17 -4.10
CA ARG A 77 11.45 16.13 -4.37
C ARG A 77 10.83 14.92 -3.71
N HIS A 78 9.63 15.08 -3.17
CA HIS A 78 8.84 13.92 -2.74
C HIS A 78 8.48 13.06 -3.94
N LEU A 79 8.41 11.75 -3.72
CA LEU A 79 7.91 10.82 -4.71
C LEU A 79 6.42 11.09 -4.94
N ASN A 80 6.01 11.16 -6.20
CA ASN A 80 4.60 11.28 -6.53
C ASN A 80 3.92 9.92 -6.38
N VAL A 81 3.04 9.80 -5.38
CA VAL A 81 2.25 8.59 -5.13
C VAL A 81 0.87 8.82 -5.72
N ALA A 82 0.58 8.16 -6.85
CA ALA A 82 -0.62 8.43 -7.66
C ALA A 82 -1.91 7.95 -7.01
N LYS A 83 -1.86 6.80 -6.34
CA LYS A 83 -3.00 6.15 -5.65
C LYS A 83 -2.58 5.72 -4.25
N HIS A 84 -3.53 5.58 -3.34
CA HIS A 84 -3.29 5.25 -1.94
C HIS A 84 -4.08 3.99 -1.55
N PRO A 85 -3.61 2.80 -1.98
CA PRO A 85 -4.29 1.56 -1.62
C PRO A 85 -4.21 1.31 -0.13
N VAL A 86 -5.32 0.88 0.46
CA VAL A 86 -5.36 0.31 1.80
C VAL A 86 -5.92 -1.09 1.69
N SER A 87 -5.24 -2.04 2.32
CA SER A 87 -5.77 -3.39 2.48
C SER A 87 -6.56 -3.52 3.78
N SER A 88 -7.59 -4.35 3.75
CA SER A 88 -8.41 -4.72 4.89
C SER A 88 -8.56 -6.23 4.88
N SER A 89 -8.06 -6.88 5.92
CA SER A 89 -8.11 -8.32 6.10
C SER A 89 -9.27 -8.73 7.00
N PHE A 90 -9.91 -9.82 6.61
CA PHE A 90 -11.11 -10.39 7.20
C PHE A 90 -10.85 -11.85 7.52
N ALA A 91 -11.16 -12.26 8.75
CA ALA A 91 -11.18 -13.66 9.15
C ALA A 91 -12.62 -14.15 9.25
N VAL A 92 -12.86 -15.37 8.77
CA VAL A 92 -14.19 -16.00 8.74
C VAL A 92 -14.18 -17.20 9.68
N PHE A 93 -15.24 -17.30 10.48
CA PHE A 93 -15.49 -18.41 11.41
C PHE A 93 -16.85 -19.05 11.13
N ASP A 94 -16.86 -20.38 11.10
CA ASP A 94 -18.07 -21.22 11.02
C ASP A 94 -19.10 -20.73 10.00
N ASP A 95 -18.62 -20.30 8.82
CA ASP A 95 -19.36 -19.80 7.66
C ASP A 95 -20.26 -18.57 7.91
N SER A 96 -20.35 -18.13 9.16
CA SER A 96 -21.38 -17.21 9.65
C SER A 96 -20.78 -15.89 10.09
N ILE A 97 -19.68 -15.95 10.84
CA ILE A 97 -19.06 -14.80 11.50
C ILE A 97 -17.88 -14.32 10.66
N VAL A 98 -17.84 -13.02 10.39
CA VAL A 98 -16.70 -12.36 9.75
C VAL A 98 -16.22 -11.28 10.69
N ILE A 99 -14.95 -11.35 11.06
CA ILE A 99 -14.26 -10.32 11.83
C ILE A 99 -13.27 -9.57 10.93
N VAL A 100 -12.92 -8.36 11.33
CA VAL A 100 -11.97 -7.48 10.62
C VAL A 100 -10.77 -7.30 11.53
N ASP A 101 -9.58 -7.19 10.96
CA ASP A 101 -8.33 -6.99 11.70
C ASP A 101 -8.05 -8.13 12.70
N PRO A 102 -7.91 -9.38 12.21
CA PRO A 102 -7.76 -10.54 13.08
C PRO A 102 -6.39 -10.56 13.76
N THR A 103 -6.40 -10.89 15.05
CA THR A 103 -5.21 -11.19 15.86
C THR A 103 -4.57 -12.52 15.44
N ALA A 104 -3.34 -12.79 15.88
CA ALA A 104 -2.65 -14.04 15.54
C ALA A 104 -3.43 -15.30 15.98
N GLU A 105 -4.11 -15.23 17.14
CA GLU A 105 -4.97 -16.31 17.62
C GLU A 105 -6.21 -16.48 16.73
N GLU A 106 -6.84 -15.38 16.34
CA GLU A 106 -8.01 -15.41 15.45
C GLU A 106 -7.66 -15.90 14.05
N GLU A 107 -6.52 -15.50 13.48
CA GLU A 107 -6.03 -16.02 12.20
C GLU A 107 -5.84 -17.54 12.26
N THR A 108 -5.26 -18.04 13.35
CA THR A 108 -4.99 -19.47 13.56
C THR A 108 -6.27 -20.30 13.69
N LEU A 109 -7.31 -19.73 14.28
CA LEU A 109 -8.60 -20.40 14.51
C LEU A 109 -9.61 -20.19 13.37
N SER A 110 -9.31 -19.29 12.42
CA SER A 110 -10.20 -18.98 11.30
C SER A 110 -10.33 -20.14 10.31
N THR A 111 -11.50 -20.27 9.68
CA THR A 111 -11.73 -21.27 8.63
C THR A 111 -11.42 -20.74 7.23
N ALA A 112 -11.43 -19.41 7.07
CA ALA A 112 -10.98 -18.73 5.86
C ALA A 112 -10.47 -17.32 6.19
N MET A 113 -9.52 -16.88 5.37
CA MET A 113 -9.02 -15.52 5.36
C MET A 113 -9.33 -14.85 4.02
N MET A 114 -9.57 -13.56 4.05
CA MET A 114 -9.77 -12.75 2.85
C MET A 114 -9.19 -11.37 3.06
N THR A 115 -8.42 -10.88 2.10
CA THR A 115 -7.91 -9.51 2.09
C THR A 115 -8.50 -8.77 0.90
N VAL A 116 -9.04 -7.58 1.15
CA VAL A 116 -9.60 -6.69 0.14
C VAL A 116 -8.74 -5.43 0.11
N VAL A 117 -8.28 -5.03 -1.07
CA VAL A 117 -7.51 -3.81 -1.27
C VAL A 117 -8.33 -2.83 -2.09
N THR A 118 -8.52 -1.63 -1.55
CA THR A 118 -9.29 -0.56 -2.19
C THR A 118 -8.46 0.72 -2.26
N ASP A 119 -8.67 1.51 -3.31
CA ASP A 119 -8.08 2.85 -3.44
C ASP A 119 -8.97 3.95 -2.85
N GLU A 120 -8.45 5.18 -2.82
CA GLU A 120 -9.14 6.38 -2.35
C GLU A 120 -10.38 6.78 -3.18
N ASN A 121 -10.55 6.20 -4.38
CA ASN A 121 -11.71 6.40 -5.24
C ASN A 121 -12.77 5.31 -5.05
N ASP A 122 -12.70 4.57 -3.93
CA ASP A 122 -13.55 3.43 -3.60
C ASP A 122 -13.51 2.30 -4.64
N THR A 123 -12.44 2.23 -5.45
CA THR A 123 -12.25 1.21 -6.48
C THR A 123 -11.53 0.00 -5.89
N LEU A 124 -12.02 -1.19 -6.22
CA LEU A 124 -11.39 -2.46 -5.83
C LEU A 124 -10.12 -2.68 -6.66
N CYS A 125 -8.96 -2.64 -6.02
CA CYS A 125 -7.68 -2.95 -6.68
C CYS A 125 -7.44 -4.47 -6.71
N MET A 126 -7.69 -5.14 -5.57
CA MET A 126 -7.39 -6.55 -5.39
C MET A 126 -8.32 -7.19 -4.38
N LEU A 127 -8.70 -8.44 -4.64
CA LEU A 127 -9.31 -9.33 -3.67
C LEU A 127 -8.49 -10.61 -3.62
N HIS A 128 -7.98 -10.95 -2.44
CA HIS A 128 -7.18 -12.13 -2.21
C HIS A 128 -7.88 -13.05 -1.20
N LYS A 129 -8.34 -14.21 -1.66
CA LYS A 129 -8.95 -15.25 -0.83
C LYS A 129 -8.24 -16.58 -1.11
N PRO A 130 -7.24 -16.98 -0.30
CA PRO A 130 -6.39 -18.15 -0.58
C PRO A 130 -7.08 -19.53 -0.36
N GLY A 131 -8.42 -19.58 -0.36
CA GLY A 131 -9.20 -20.80 -0.10
C GLY A 131 -10.00 -20.74 1.21
N GLY A 132 -10.23 -21.90 1.82
CA GLY A 132 -11.04 -22.05 3.03
C GLY A 132 -12.56 -22.13 2.75
N THR A 133 -13.35 -21.92 3.80
CA THR A 133 -14.82 -21.80 3.76
C THR A 133 -15.34 -20.99 2.57
N SER A 134 -16.44 -21.45 1.97
CA SER A 134 -17.19 -20.72 0.95
C SER A 134 -17.89 -19.50 1.56
N LEU A 135 -17.73 -18.34 0.95
CA LEU A 135 -18.40 -17.11 1.36
C LEU A 135 -19.55 -16.81 0.40
N SER A 136 -20.72 -16.43 0.91
CA SER A 136 -21.83 -15.99 0.06
C SER A 136 -21.50 -14.66 -0.62
N SER A 137 -22.05 -14.43 -1.81
CA SER A 137 -21.84 -13.18 -2.55
C SER A 137 -22.27 -11.95 -1.76
N GLU A 138 -23.33 -12.07 -0.95
CA GLU A 138 -23.82 -10.99 -0.09
C GLU A 138 -22.79 -10.59 0.98
N LYS A 139 -22.17 -11.57 1.63
CA LYS A 139 -21.13 -11.32 2.63
C LYS A 139 -19.86 -10.76 2.01
N LEU A 140 -19.51 -11.23 0.82
CA LEU A 140 -18.36 -10.70 0.09
C LEU A 140 -18.57 -9.21 -0.24
N GLN A 141 -19.78 -8.83 -0.67
CA GLN A 141 -20.14 -7.43 -0.91
C GLN A 141 -20.14 -6.60 0.39
N ASP A 142 -20.64 -7.16 1.51
CA ASP A 142 -20.54 -6.49 2.83
C ASP A 142 -19.07 -6.22 3.20
N CYS A 143 -18.19 -7.21 3.03
CA CYS A 143 -16.75 -7.05 3.30
C CYS A 143 -16.11 -5.97 2.43
N ILE A 144 -16.44 -5.91 1.13
CA ILE A 144 -15.93 -4.86 0.24
C ILE A 144 -16.40 -3.49 0.70
N SER A 145 -17.69 -3.34 1.05
CA SER A 145 -18.23 -2.05 1.51
C SER A 145 -17.60 -1.58 2.83
N ARG A 146 -17.28 -2.54 3.73
CA ARG A 146 -16.54 -2.27 4.97
C ARG A 146 -15.09 -1.90 4.70
N ALA A 147 -14.43 -2.57 3.76
CA ALA A 147 -13.06 -2.25 3.35
C ALA A 147 -12.98 -0.81 2.82
N VAL A 148 -13.93 -0.39 1.99
CA VAL A 148 -14.04 1.00 1.51
C VAL A 148 -14.17 1.99 2.67
N THR A 149 -15.00 1.67 3.66
CA THR A 149 -15.18 2.54 4.84
C THR A 149 -13.88 2.65 5.64
N ARG A 150 -13.21 1.52 5.88
CA ARG A 150 -11.92 1.45 6.58
C ARG A 150 -10.82 2.22 5.83
N ASN A 151 -10.78 2.10 4.51
CA ASN A 151 -9.83 2.82 3.67
C ASN A 151 -9.95 4.34 3.85
N ARG A 152 -11.17 4.88 3.90
CA ARG A 152 -11.37 6.32 4.13
C ARG A 152 -10.88 6.79 5.50
N GLU A 153 -10.99 5.95 6.53
CA GLU A 153 -10.49 6.26 7.86
C GLU A 153 -8.96 6.23 7.91
N VAL A 154 -8.37 5.14 7.42
CA VAL A 154 -6.91 4.97 7.39
C VAL A 154 -6.25 6.02 6.49
N GLY A 155 -6.83 6.31 5.33
CA GLY A 155 -6.35 7.36 4.43
C GLY A 155 -6.32 8.74 5.08
N LYS A 156 -7.32 9.08 5.90
CA LYS A 156 -7.30 10.33 6.69
C LYS A 156 -6.14 10.33 7.70
N LEU A 157 -5.95 9.23 8.43
CA LEU A 157 -4.86 9.10 9.41
C LEU A 157 -3.49 9.24 8.75
N ILE A 158 -3.24 8.56 7.63
CA ILE A 158 -1.99 8.66 6.87
C ILE A 158 -1.75 10.11 6.44
N ASN A 159 -2.77 10.79 5.92
CA ASN A 159 -2.64 12.19 5.48
C ASN A 159 -2.35 13.13 6.65
N THR A 160 -3.03 12.96 7.79
CA THR A 160 -2.78 13.77 9.00
C THR A 160 -1.35 13.60 9.49
N VAL A 161 -0.84 12.37 9.55
CA VAL A 161 0.53 12.09 9.99
C VAL A 161 1.56 12.63 8.99
N THR A 162 1.29 12.51 7.69
CA THR A 162 2.20 13.04 6.66
C THR A 162 2.35 14.56 6.80
N GLN A 163 1.24 15.27 7.03
CA GLN A 163 1.25 16.73 7.22
C GLN A 163 1.96 17.16 8.52
N SER A 164 1.79 16.42 9.62
CA SER A 164 2.48 16.74 10.87
C SER A 164 3.99 16.57 10.74
N VAL A 165 4.45 15.50 10.08
CA VAL A 165 5.88 15.23 9.87
C VAL A 165 6.53 16.27 8.95
N GLU A 166 5.79 16.83 7.99
CA GLU A 166 6.27 17.95 7.17
C GLU A 166 6.39 19.25 7.95
N THR A 167 5.57 19.47 8.97
CA THR A 167 5.54 20.71 9.77
C THR A 167 6.68 20.76 10.81
N ASP A 168 7.17 19.60 11.25
CA ASP A 168 8.27 19.48 12.22
C ASP A 168 9.68 19.54 11.60
N LYS A 169 9.80 19.72 10.27
CA LYS A 169 11.07 19.89 9.54
C LYS A 169 11.37 21.36 9.24
#